data_AF-A0A015K8C8-F1
#
_entry.id   AF-A0A015K8C8-F1
#
_cell.length_a   1.000
_cell.length_b   1.000
_cell.length_c   1.000
_cell.angle_alpha   90.00
_cell.angle_beta   90.00
_cell.angle_gamma   90.00
#
_symmetry.space_group_name_H-M   'P 1'
#
loop_
_entity.id
_entity.type
_entity.pdbx_description
1 polymer ?
#
loop_
_entity_poly.entity_id
_entity_poly.type
_entity_poly.pdbx_seq_one_letter_code
_entity_poly.pdbx_strand_id
1 'polypeptide(L)'
;MVLYHIDICNKCGEEYTSTYINWCRSCQINYLKNNFTNWTSGNEKIDDFIRKKQLKFDLYYTIIEWIPYNQFIDIKKIEKNVDNAVTIYSALWNNGSLHYDINKKELTRRPDINVVLKCLNNSQNVINIIDEFLIEANTCYDDMHGISQNPDTKDYIIVLQDIYCEKCGEQYTDKYIKWCEPCHRNYFINEFKNWASGNEIIDDIIQEIQLKINVPSDIVVEWIPFNQFINIKEIEKVDDNTTIYSAFWNNGPLHYDTDIKEWIRNPNIKVALKCFNDSQDIIDELLSKAVKYNISSVGLYRLCRLHELYGISQNPDTEEYIIVQDKYCEKCGEKYTNECIKWCRPCHINYFENEWTSKNKIIDDIILEMQLQIDSYNDKIVEWIPYNQFINIEEIGKIDDNTANIYSALLSNGSLCYNEYKKKWVKDSNLKVTLKCFNYSQNIIDELLNKAESHNTYYGISQNPNTKEYIIVLEFKDVLHEKCHINYINYLKNNFTKCTSGNEKIDK
;
A
#
# COMPACT_ATOMS: atom_id res chain seq x y z
N MET A 1 33.58 -9.50 -29.40
CA MET A 1 32.83 -8.57 -30.28
C MET A 1 31.38 -9.00 -30.19
N VAL A 2 30.58 -8.32 -29.37
CA VAL A 2 29.14 -8.62 -29.23
C VAL A 2 28.47 -8.03 -30.45
N LEU A 3 28.01 -8.88 -31.37
CA LEU A 3 27.17 -8.47 -32.49
C LEU A 3 25.82 -8.09 -31.91
N TYR A 4 25.53 -6.79 -31.85
CA TYR A 4 24.17 -6.32 -31.61
C TYR A 4 23.33 -6.68 -32.85
N HIS A 5 22.35 -7.55 -32.66
CA HIS A 5 21.30 -7.76 -33.66
C HIS A 5 20.48 -6.47 -33.76
N ILE A 6 20.68 -5.71 -34.83
CA ILE A 6 19.86 -4.55 -35.16
C ILE A 6 18.66 -5.08 -35.96
N ASP A 7 17.47 -4.98 -35.39
CA ASP A 7 16.24 -5.37 -36.10
C ASP A 7 15.79 -4.23 -37.01
N ILE A 8 15.83 -4.48 -38.32
CA ILE A 8 15.53 -3.50 -39.36
C ILE A 8 14.06 -3.63 -39.79
N CYS A 9 13.41 -2.50 -40.06
CA CYS A 9 12.07 -2.45 -40.59
C CYS A 9 11.99 -2.98 -42.02
N ASN A 10 11.23 -4.04 -42.21
CA ASN A 10 11.04 -4.68 -43.52
C ASN A 10 10.33 -3.78 -44.57
N LYS A 11 9.71 -2.67 -44.15
CA LYS A 11 9.00 -1.73 -45.04
C LYS A 11 9.90 -0.63 -45.60
N CYS A 12 10.80 -0.07 -44.79
CA CYS A 12 11.61 1.09 -45.19
C CYS A 12 13.13 0.92 -45.04
N GLY A 13 13.59 -0.20 -44.48
CA GLY A 13 15.03 -0.46 -44.29
C GLY A 13 15.70 0.34 -43.17
N GLU A 14 14.93 1.11 -42.39
CA GLU A 14 15.41 1.81 -41.20
C GLU A 14 15.23 0.96 -39.94
N GLU A 15 15.98 1.26 -38.88
CA GLU A 15 15.86 0.56 -37.59
C GLU A 15 14.45 0.72 -36.99
N TYR A 16 13.91 -0.35 -36.39
CA TYR A 16 12.69 -0.23 -35.61
C TYR A 16 12.92 0.66 -34.39
N THR A 17 12.02 1.61 -34.14
CA THR A 17 12.07 2.41 -32.92
C THR A 17 11.64 1.60 -31.69
N SER A 18 10.81 0.56 -31.89
CA SER A 18 10.61 -0.50 -30.90
C SER A 18 10.60 -1.86 -31.58
N THR A 19 11.63 -2.66 -31.30
CA THR A 19 11.83 -4.00 -31.89
C THR A 19 10.81 -5.01 -31.34
N TYR A 20 10.46 -4.92 -30.06
CA TYR A 20 9.49 -5.80 -29.38
C TYR A 20 8.12 -5.85 -30.08
N ILE A 21 7.63 -4.69 -30.53
CA ILE A 21 6.32 -4.57 -31.22
C ILE A 21 6.46 -4.28 -32.73
N ASN A 22 7.68 -4.36 -33.28
CA ASN A 22 7.98 -4.03 -34.67
C ASN A 22 7.44 -2.65 -35.10
N TRP A 23 7.56 -1.63 -34.25
CA TRP A 23 7.08 -0.29 -34.56
C TRP A 23 8.18 0.55 -35.19
N CYS A 24 7.93 1.07 -36.39
CA CYS A 24 8.85 1.91 -37.15
C CYS A 24 8.29 3.33 -37.27
N ARG A 25 8.89 4.28 -36.55
CA ARG A 25 8.49 5.69 -36.54
C ARG A 25 8.43 6.28 -37.95
N SER A 26 9.44 6.02 -38.78
CA SER A 26 9.55 6.59 -40.12
C SER A 26 8.44 6.09 -41.05
N CYS A 27 8.09 4.80 -40.99
CA CYS A 27 6.93 4.27 -41.70
C CYS A 27 5.63 4.96 -41.27
N GLN A 28 5.44 5.19 -39.97
CA GLN A 28 4.24 5.87 -39.47
C GLN A 28 4.19 7.34 -39.90
N ILE A 29 5.30 8.07 -39.79
CA ILE A 29 5.37 9.47 -40.24
C ILE A 29 5.09 9.57 -41.75
N ASN A 30 5.62 8.65 -42.55
CA ASN A 30 5.35 8.62 -43.99
C ASN A 30 3.88 8.33 -44.30
N TYR A 31 3.25 7.40 -43.56
CA TYR A 31 1.81 7.18 -43.67
C TYR A 31 1.01 8.45 -43.34
N LEU A 32 1.35 9.16 -42.25
CA LEU A 32 0.68 10.41 -41.87
C LEU A 32 0.85 11.48 -42.95
N LYS A 33 2.06 11.70 -43.45
CA LYS A 33 2.35 12.67 -44.52
C LYS A 33 1.52 12.42 -45.78
N ASN A 34 1.38 11.15 -46.18
CA ASN A 34 0.57 10.77 -47.34
C ASN A 34 -0.93 11.03 -47.16
N ASN A 35 -1.40 11.19 -45.92
CA ASN A 35 -2.80 11.41 -45.57
C ASN A 35 -3.11 12.84 -45.10
N PHE A 36 -2.15 13.77 -45.13
CA PHE A 36 -2.39 15.16 -44.67
C PHE A 36 -3.56 15.85 -45.37
N THR A 37 -3.84 15.51 -46.64
CA THR A 37 -4.99 16.06 -47.37
C THR A 37 -6.35 15.62 -46.83
N ASN A 38 -6.39 14.53 -46.06
CA ASN A 38 -7.62 13.97 -45.50
C ASN A 38 -8.04 14.66 -44.19
N TRP A 39 -7.14 15.44 -43.57
CA TRP A 39 -7.36 16.11 -42.28
C TRP A 39 -7.33 17.64 -42.41
N THR A 40 -7.91 18.18 -43.47
CA THR A 40 -8.00 19.64 -43.66
C THR A 40 -9.30 20.21 -43.08
N SER A 41 -9.16 21.28 -42.32
CA SER A 41 -10.23 22.11 -41.79
C SER A 41 -10.68 23.22 -42.76
N GLY A 42 -9.90 23.45 -43.83
CA GLY A 42 -10.01 24.66 -44.65
C GLY A 42 -9.38 25.91 -44.01
N ASN A 43 -8.82 25.81 -42.80
CA ASN A 43 -8.07 26.88 -42.14
C ASN A 43 -6.58 26.51 -42.04
N GLU A 44 -5.72 27.30 -42.69
CA GLU A 44 -4.29 27.02 -42.78
C GLU A 44 -3.60 26.92 -41.40
N LYS A 45 -3.96 27.80 -40.44
CA LYS A 45 -3.37 27.78 -39.09
C LYS A 45 -3.71 26.50 -38.32
N ILE A 46 -4.96 26.05 -38.40
CA ILE A 46 -5.43 24.81 -37.76
C ILE A 46 -4.76 23.59 -38.41
N ASP A 47 -4.73 23.55 -39.74
CA ASP A 47 -4.10 22.46 -40.48
C ASP A 47 -2.60 22.38 -40.17
N ASP A 48 -1.91 23.52 -40.10
CA ASP A 48 -0.51 23.60 -39.67
C ASP A 48 -0.29 23.08 -38.25
N PHE A 49 -1.18 23.43 -37.33
CA PHE A 49 -1.12 22.93 -35.96
C PHE A 49 -1.24 21.41 -35.93
N ILE A 50 -2.26 20.84 -36.59
CA ILE A 50 -2.50 19.40 -36.68
C ILE A 50 -1.27 18.70 -37.28
N ARG A 51 -0.76 19.18 -38.42
CA ARG A 51 0.44 18.61 -39.07
C ARG A 51 1.66 18.64 -38.15
N LYS A 52 1.93 19.76 -37.48
CA LYS A 52 3.06 19.89 -36.54
C LYS A 52 2.96 18.89 -35.39
N LYS A 53 1.75 18.64 -34.87
CA LYS A 53 1.51 17.65 -33.82
C LYS A 53 1.68 16.21 -34.33
N GLN A 54 1.12 15.88 -35.48
CA GLN A 54 1.26 14.58 -36.13
C GLN A 54 2.74 14.21 -36.41
N LEU A 55 3.59 15.17 -36.78
CA LEU A 55 5.02 14.92 -36.99
C LEU A 55 5.81 14.66 -35.70
N LYS A 56 5.27 15.08 -34.56
CA LYS A 56 5.83 14.81 -33.22
C LYS A 56 5.28 13.52 -32.60
N PHE A 57 4.36 12.82 -33.27
CA PHE A 57 3.72 11.59 -32.81
C PHE A 57 4.72 10.58 -32.27
N ASP A 58 4.41 9.97 -31.13
CA ASP A 58 5.13 8.84 -30.56
C ASP A 58 4.13 7.73 -30.21
N LEU A 59 4.58 6.48 -30.13
CA LEU A 59 3.76 5.26 -30.06
C LEU A 59 2.61 5.35 -29.05
N TYR A 60 2.85 6.00 -27.91
CA TYR A 60 1.94 6.05 -26.78
C TYR A 60 0.87 7.14 -26.87
N TYR A 61 1.00 8.09 -27.80
CA TYR A 61 0.07 9.21 -27.92
C TYR A 61 -1.01 8.93 -28.96
N THR A 62 -2.13 9.64 -28.85
CA THR A 62 -3.14 9.60 -29.92
C THR A 62 -2.71 10.49 -31.08
N ILE A 63 -2.98 10.04 -32.32
CA ILE A 63 -2.77 10.87 -33.51
C ILE A 63 -3.89 11.92 -33.53
N ILE A 64 -3.49 13.21 -33.48
CA ILE A 64 -4.44 14.32 -33.57
C ILE A 64 -4.94 14.44 -35.01
N GLU A 65 -6.25 14.56 -35.19
CA GLU A 65 -6.92 14.64 -36.49
C GLU A 65 -7.80 15.89 -36.61
N TRP A 66 -8.11 16.31 -37.83
CA TRP A 66 -9.33 17.07 -38.07
C TRP A 66 -10.51 16.09 -38.11
N ILE A 67 -11.53 16.35 -37.31
CA ILE A 67 -12.68 15.46 -37.15
C ILE A 67 -13.93 16.18 -37.67
N PRO A 68 -14.51 15.74 -38.79
CA PRO A 68 -15.79 16.25 -39.28
C PRO A 68 -16.88 16.15 -38.20
N TYR A 69 -17.58 17.26 -37.94
CA TYR A 69 -18.54 17.35 -36.85
C TYR A 69 -19.70 16.33 -36.95
N ASN A 70 -20.07 15.94 -38.16
CA ASN A 70 -21.11 14.94 -38.42
C ASN A 70 -20.75 13.50 -37.99
N GLN A 71 -19.52 13.28 -37.48
CA GLN A 71 -19.09 12.01 -36.90
C GLN A 71 -19.47 11.87 -35.42
N PHE A 72 -19.93 12.94 -34.79
CA PHE A 72 -20.40 12.93 -33.41
C PHE A 72 -21.90 12.67 -33.36
N ILE A 73 -22.29 11.67 -32.57
CA ILE A 73 -23.68 11.34 -32.26
C ILE A 73 -23.91 11.39 -30.75
N ASP A 74 -25.17 11.40 -30.33
CA ASP A 74 -25.57 11.45 -28.91
C ASP A 74 -24.92 12.59 -28.12
N ILE A 75 -24.78 13.77 -28.74
CA ILE A 75 -24.16 14.95 -28.12
C ILE A 75 -25.01 15.43 -26.94
N LYS A 76 -24.45 15.40 -25.73
CA LYS A 76 -25.10 15.83 -24.48
C LYS A 76 -24.27 16.91 -23.79
N LYS A 77 -24.90 17.99 -23.38
CA LYS A 77 -24.22 19.05 -22.61
C LYS A 77 -23.91 18.55 -21.20
N ILE A 78 -22.67 18.73 -20.75
CA ILE A 78 -22.27 18.51 -19.36
C ILE A 78 -22.35 19.86 -18.66
N GLU A 79 -23.32 20.02 -17.75
CA GLU A 79 -23.46 21.27 -17.01
C GLU A 79 -22.30 21.44 -16.02
N LYS A 80 -21.57 22.54 -16.16
CA LYS A 80 -20.51 22.95 -15.23
C LYS A 80 -21.04 24.03 -14.29
N ASN A 81 -20.66 23.97 -13.02
CA ASN A 81 -21.03 24.95 -12.00
C ASN A 81 -20.12 26.21 -11.95
N VAL A 82 -19.21 26.43 -12.90
CA VAL A 82 -18.30 27.59 -12.87
C VAL A 82 -18.02 28.13 -14.28
N ASP A 83 -18.28 29.43 -14.42
CA ASP A 83 -18.03 30.36 -15.53
C ASP A 83 -18.46 29.95 -16.96
N ASN A 84 -19.37 30.76 -17.52
CA ASN A 84 -19.98 30.63 -18.85
C ASN A 84 -19.01 30.70 -20.04
N ALA A 85 -17.69 30.71 -19.83
CA ALA A 85 -16.67 30.86 -20.87
C ALA A 85 -16.36 29.55 -21.61
N VAL A 86 -16.65 28.38 -21.03
CA VAL A 86 -16.39 27.08 -21.66
C VAL A 86 -17.62 26.20 -21.53
N THR A 87 -18.08 25.66 -22.65
CA THR A 87 -19.13 24.64 -22.66
C THR A 87 -18.52 23.28 -22.98
N ILE A 88 -18.83 22.27 -22.17
CA ILE A 88 -18.36 20.90 -22.36
C ILE A 88 -19.55 20.03 -22.77
N TYR A 89 -19.36 19.18 -23.76
CA TYR A 89 -20.33 18.16 -24.17
C TYR A 89 -19.67 16.78 -24.14
N SER A 90 -20.44 15.74 -23.83
CA SER A 90 -20.08 14.36 -24.18
C SER A 90 -20.70 14.00 -25.53
N ALA A 91 -20.00 13.15 -26.29
CA ALA A 91 -20.50 12.63 -27.56
C ALA A 91 -19.89 11.24 -27.83
N LEU A 92 -20.55 10.47 -28.69
CA LEU A 92 -20.01 9.24 -29.26
C LEU A 92 -19.39 9.56 -30.62
N TRP A 93 -18.12 9.22 -30.81
CA TRP A 93 -17.40 9.36 -32.07
C TRP A 93 -17.40 8.04 -32.84
N ASN A 94 -18.20 7.97 -33.91
CA ASN A 94 -18.45 6.73 -34.65
C ASN A 94 -17.20 6.14 -35.34
N ASN A 95 -16.39 6.97 -36.00
CA ASN A 95 -15.19 6.52 -36.69
C ASN A 95 -14.05 6.25 -35.71
N GLY A 96 -14.03 6.97 -34.58
CA GLY A 96 -13.06 6.87 -33.51
C GLY A 96 -11.60 7.11 -33.92
N SER A 97 -10.70 7.00 -32.94
CA SER A 97 -9.31 7.42 -33.09
C SER A 97 -8.45 6.41 -33.85
N LEU A 98 -7.45 6.94 -34.55
CA LEU A 98 -6.41 6.16 -35.19
C LEU A 98 -5.36 5.71 -34.15
N HIS A 99 -5.10 4.40 -34.07
CA HIS A 99 -4.12 3.80 -33.15
C HIS A 99 -3.30 2.71 -33.85
N TYR A 100 -2.12 2.40 -33.31
CA TYR A 100 -1.28 1.32 -33.84
C TYR A 100 -1.73 -0.05 -33.32
N ASP A 101 -2.19 -0.91 -34.23
CA ASP A 101 -2.53 -2.30 -33.91
C ASP A 101 -1.26 -3.15 -33.96
N ILE A 102 -0.83 -3.66 -32.81
CA ILE A 102 0.40 -4.47 -32.67
C ILE A 102 0.30 -5.78 -33.47
N ASN A 103 -0.90 -6.38 -33.56
CA ASN A 103 -1.11 -7.65 -34.25
C ASN A 103 -1.04 -7.45 -35.76
N LYS A 104 -1.67 -6.38 -36.28
CA LYS A 104 -1.66 -6.06 -37.72
C LYS A 104 -0.43 -5.28 -38.17
N LYS A 105 0.33 -4.71 -37.24
CA LYS A 105 1.53 -3.87 -37.48
C LYS A 105 1.24 -2.67 -38.38
N GLU A 106 0.08 -2.06 -38.19
CA GLU A 106 -0.41 -0.91 -38.95
C GLU A 106 -1.36 -0.04 -38.12
N LEU A 107 -1.64 1.17 -38.61
CA LEU A 107 -2.59 2.08 -37.99
C LEU A 107 -4.02 1.67 -38.35
N THR A 108 -4.86 1.47 -37.34
CA THR A 108 -6.27 1.11 -37.50
C THR A 108 -7.16 2.01 -36.66
N ARG A 109 -8.45 2.08 -36.99
CA ARG A 109 -9.44 2.85 -36.24
C ARG A 109 -10.10 2.00 -35.17
N ARG A 110 -10.31 2.58 -34.00
CA ARG A 110 -11.17 2.03 -32.96
C ARG A 110 -12.49 2.80 -32.96
N PRO A 111 -13.56 2.31 -33.62
CA PRO A 111 -14.83 3.02 -33.73
C PRO A 111 -15.56 3.10 -32.38
N ASP A 112 -16.61 3.91 -32.36
CA ASP A 112 -17.59 4.02 -31.27
C ASP A 112 -16.96 4.31 -29.90
N ILE A 113 -16.12 5.35 -29.85
CA ILE A 113 -15.49 5.81 -28.60
C ILE A 113 -16.21 7.05 -28.05
N ASN A 114 -16.38 7.09 -26.73
CA ASN A 114 -16.83 8.30 -26.05
C ASN A 114 -15.73 9.37 -26.11
N VAL A 115 -16.14 10.60 -26.39
CA VAL A 115 -15.26 11.77 -26.44
C VAL A 115 -15.91 12.94 -25.74
N VAL A 116 -15.06 13.87 -25.32
CA VAL A 116 -15.49 15.15 -24.78
C VAL A 116 -15.25 16.24 -25.82
N LEU A 117 -16.27 17.05 -26.07
CA LEU A 117 -16.22 18.22 -26.94
C LEU A 117 -16.12 19.46 -26.06
N LYS A 118 -14.93 20.08 -26.02
CA LYS A 118 -14.68 21.32 -25.29
C LYS A 118 -14.82 22.51 -26.24
N CYS A 119 -15.86 23.31 -26.01
CA CYS A 119 -16.19 24.51 -26.78
C CYS A 119 -15.84 25.76 -25.97
N LEU A 120 -15.00 26.64 -26.52
CA LEU A 120 -14.70 27.94 -25.91
C LEU A 120 -15.77 28.94 -26.36
N ASN A 121 -16.57 29.44 -25.43
CA ASN A 121 -17.63 30.42 -25.71
C ASN A 121 -16.98 31.79 -25.88
N ASN A 122 -16.93 32.29 -27.12
CA ASN A 122 -16.33 33.58 -27.44
C ASN A 122 -17.25 34.74 -27.04
N SER A 123 -17.15 35.25 -25.80
CA SER A 123 -17.77 36.54 -25.44
C SER A 123 -16.90 37.69 -25.94
N GLN A 124 -17.31 38.28 -27.08
CA GLN A 124 -16.86 39.58 -27.63
C GLN A 124 -15.40 40.02 -27.35
N ASN A 125 -14.44 39.60 -28.19
CA ASN A 125 -13.45 40.52 -28.78
C ASN A 125 -12.66 39.84 -29.92
N VAL A 126 -12.71 40.46 -31.09
CA VAL A 126 -12.28 39.91 -32.38
C VAL A 126 -10.88 40.44 -32.69
N ILE A 127 -9.87 39.55 -32.70
CA ILE A 127 -8.71 39.56 -33.63
C ILE A 127 -7.82 38.30 -33.45
N ASN A 128 -7.80 37.63 -32.28
CA ASN A 128 -6.90 36.47 -32.03
C ASN A 128 -7.58 35.17 -31.54
N ILE A 129 -8.87 34.95 -31.83
CA ILE A 129 -9.64 33.78 -31.38
C ILE A 129 -8.97 32.44 -31.72
N ILE A 130 -8.39 32.32 -32.93
CA ILE A 130 -7.70 31.08 -33.36
C ILE A 130 -6.42 30.86 -32.56
N ASP A 131 -5.66 31.91 -32.27
CA ASP A 131 -4.39 31.76 -31.55
C ASP A 131 -4.64 31.39 -30.07
N GLU A 132 -5.67 31.97 -29.45
CA GLU A 132 -6.14 31.58 -28.11
C GLU A 132 -6.64 30.13 -28.07
N PHE A 133 -7.47 29.75 -29.05
CA PHE A 133 -7.93 28.36 -29.22
C PHE A 133 -6.76 27.39 -29.36
N LEU A 134 -5.74 27.74 -30.16
CA LEU A 134 -4.57 26.88 -30.36
C LEU A 134 -3.68 26.79 -29.12
N ILE A 135 -3.60 27.83 -28.30
CA ILE A 135 -2.94 27.78 -26.98
C ILE A 135 -3.67 26.75 -26.11
N GLU A 136 -4.99 26.81 -26.04
CA GLU A 136 -5.80 25.87 -25.26
C GLU A 136 -5.78 24.43 -25.80
N ALA A 137 -5.79 24.26 -27.12
CA ALA A 137 -5.59 22.94 -27.74
C ALA A 137 -4.20 22.37 -27.41
N ASN A 138 -3.19 23.23 -27.26
CA ASN A 138 -1.85 22.82 -26.89
C ASN A 138 -1.72 22.45 -25.41
N THR A 139 -2.49 23.07 -24.50
CA THR A 139 -2.53 22.67 -23.07
C THR A 139 -3.21 21.32 -22.87
N CYS A 140 -4.17 20.96 -23.75
CA CYS A 140 -4.89 19.69 -23.70
C CYS A 140 -4.24 18.56 -24.54
N TYR A 141 -3.03 18.76 -25.08
CA TYR A 141 -2.43 17.92 -26.12
C TYR A 141 -2.41 16.42 -25.79
N ASP A 142 -2.09 16.04 -24.55
CA ASP A 142 -1.92 14.64 -24.16
C ASP A 142 -3.24 13.85 -24.19
N ASP A 143 -4.36 14.54 -23.98
CA ASP A 143 -5.70 13.96 -23.94
C ASP A 143 -6.49 14.21 -25.23
N MET A 144 -5.86 14.82 -26.24
CA MET A 144 -6.54 15.29 -27.44
C MET A 144 -6.61 14.23 -28.54
N HIS A 145 -7.81 14.05 -29.09
CA HIS A 145 -8.04 13.27 -30.30
C HIS A 145 -8.02 14.12 -31.56
N GLY A 146 -8.45 15.37 -31.48
CA GLY A 146 -8.57 16.18 -32.68
C GLY A 146 -9.21 17.54 -32.48
N ILE A 147 -9.34 18.25 -33.59
CA ILE A 147 -10.07 19.51 -33.70
C ILE A 147 -11.29 19.26 -34.57
N SER A 148 -12.42 19.84 -34.19
CA SER A 148 -13.61 19.94 -35.03
C SER A 148 -14.09 21.38 -35.11
N GLN A 149 -15.15 21.61 -35.87
CA GLN A 149 -15.84 22.90 -35.91
C GLN A 149 -17.34 22.66 -36.01
N ASN A 150 -18.10 23.34 -35.15
CA ASN A 150 -19.55 23.32 -35.22
C ASN A 150 -20.00 23.95 -36.55
N PRO A 151 -20.78 23.24 -37.40
CA PRO A 151 -21.19 23.75 -38.71
C PRO A 151 -22.14 24.95 -38.61
N ASP A 152 -22.89 25.09 -37.52
CA ASP A 152 -23.90 26.12 -37.32
C ASP A 152 -23.28 27.38 -36.68
N THR A 153 -22.53 27.22 -35.58
CA THR A 153 -21.95 28.36 -34.85
C THR A 153 -20.60 28.80 -35.41
N LYS A 154 -19.93 27.93 -36.19
CA LYS A 154 -18.54 28.09 -36.67
C LYS A 154 -17.47 28.10 -35.57
N ASP A 155 -17.85 27.77 -34.34
CA ASP A 155 -16.90 27.64 -33.24
C ASP A 155 -16.04 26.39 -33.41
N TYR A 156 -14.74 26.54 -33.18
CA TYR A 156 -13.82 25.42 -33.12
C TYR A 156 -14.00 24.66 -31.80
N ILE A 157 -13.82 23.34 -31.88
CA ILE A 157 -14.04 22.40 -30.79
C ILE A 157 -12.77 21.59 -30.60
N ILE A 158 -12.31 21.50 -29.36
CA ILE A 158 -11.26 20.56 -28.98
C ILE A 158 -11.93 19.23 -28.64
N VAL A 159 -11.52 18.16 -29.31
CA VAL A 159 -12.04 16.81 -29.11
C VAL A 159 -11.05 16.06 -28.22
N LEU A 160 -11.49 15.72 -27.01
CA LEU A 160 -10.69 15.11 -25.96
C LEU A 160 -11.15 13.69 -25.66
N GLN A 161 -10.28 12.91 -25.04
CA GLN A 161 -10.63 11.66 -24.39
C GLN A 161 -11.76 11.88 -23.37
N ASP A 162 -12.47 10.81 -23.03
CA ASP A 162 -13.57 10.81 -22.05
C ASP A 162 -13.06 10.93 -20.59
N ILE A 163 -12.45 12.09 -20.29
CA ILE A 163 -11.73 12.41 -19.05
C ILE A 163 -12.47 13.38 -18.13
N TYR A 164 -13.67 13.80 -18.51
CA TYR A 164 -14.49 14.74 -17.73
C TYR A 164 -15.63 14.01 -17.04
N CYS A 165 -15.88 14.38 -15.79
CA CYS A 165 -16.97 13.84 -15.01
C CYS A 165 -18.33 14.31 -15.55
N GLU A 166 -19.19 13.35 -15.89
CA GLU A 166 -20.55 13.63 -16.38
C GLU A 166 -21.41 14.35 -15.33
N LYS A 167 -21.10 14.20 -14.03
CA LYS A 167 -21.87 14.77 -12.92
C LYS A 167 -21.53 16.24 -12.64
N CYS A 168 -20.25 16.64 -12.74
CA CYS A 168 -19.82 17.98 -12.33
C CYS A 168 -19.02 18.76 -13.39
N GLY A 169 -18.61 18.11 -14.49
CA GLY A 169 -17.82 18.75 -15.54
C GLY A 169 -16.36 19.03 -15.19
N GLU A 170 -15.88 18.59 -14.02
CA GLU A 170 -14.45 18.60 -13.68
C GLU A 170 -13.73 17.37 -14.27
N GLN A 171 -12.42 17.45 -14.46
CA GLN A 171 -11.64 16.30 -14.88
C GLN A 171 -11.64 15.21 -13.80
N TYR A 172 -11.64 13.94 -14.22
CA TYR A 172 -11.45 12.83 -13.30
C TYR A 172 -10.06 12.89 -12.67
N THR A 173 -9.99 12.69 -11.35
CA THR A 173 -8.74 12.55 -10.60
C THR A 173 -7.99 11.29 -11.04
N ASP A 174 -8.72 10.19 -11.29
CA ASP A 174 -8.20 9.01 -11.98
C ASP A 174 -9.04 8.72 -13.24
N LYS A 175 -8.42 8.88 -14.40
CA LYS A 175 -9.05 8.75 -15.72
C LYS A 175 -9.41 7.29 -16.06
N TYR A 176 -8.67 6.31 -15.55
CA TYR A 176 -8.85 4.90 -15.90
C TYR A 176 -10.10 4.32 -15.26
N ILE A 177 -10.30 4.61 -13.97
CA ILE A 177 -11.48 4.18 -13.20
C ILE A 177 -12.57 5.25 -13.16
N LYS A 178 -12.36 6.40 -13.81
CA LYS A 178 -13.28 7.55 -13.83
C LYS A 178 -13.67 8.02 -12.43
N TRP A 179 -12.68 8.10 -11.53
CA TRP A 179 -12.84 8.58 -10.17
C TRP A 179 -12.83 10.11 -10.14
N CYS A 180 -13.85 10.73 -9.53
CA CYS A 180 -14.00 12.19 -9.48
C CYS A 180 -13.99 12.67 -8.03
N GLU A 181 -12.81 13.03 -7.52
CA GLU A 181 -12.66 13.49 -6.13
C GLU A 181 -13.62 14.65 -5.78
N PRO A 182 -13.87 15.67 -6.63
CA PRO A 182 -14.88 16.69 -6.34
C PRO A 182 -16.28 16.11 -6.12
N CYS A 183 -16.70 15.12 -6.91
CA CYS A 183 -18.01 14.48 -6.73
C CYS A 183 -18.08 13.68 -5.43
N HIS A 184 -17.02 12.95 -5.07
CA HIS A 184 -16.97 12.19 -3.81
C HIS A 184 -16.95 13.13 -2.61
N ARG A 185 -16.15 14.21 -2.66
CA ARG A 185 -16.14 15.25 -1.62
C ARG A 185 -17.53 15.85 -1.43
N ASN A 186 -18.22 16.20 -2.52
CA ASN A 186 -19.58 16.73 -2.45
C ASN A 186 -20.59 15.71 -1.92
N TYR A 187 -20.45 14.42 -2.28
CA TYR A 187 -21.25 13.35 -1.72
C TYR A 187 -21.12 13.33 -0.18
N PHE A 188 -19.90 13.28 0.35
CA PHE A 188 -19.68 13.25 1.80
C PHE A 188 -20.23 14.50 2.49
N ILE A 189 -19.95 15.70 1.96
CA ILE A 189 -20.47 16.96 2.51
C ILE A 189 -22.01 16.94 2.62
N ASN A 190 -22.70 16.37 1.62
CA ASN A 190 -24.15 16.26 1.66
C ASN A 190 -24.65 15.22 2.69
N GLU A 191 -23.86 14.18 2.93
CA GLU A 191 -24.19 13.08 3.85
C GLU A 191 -23.80 13.34 5.31
N PHE A 192 -23.03 14.40 5.63
CA PHE A 192 -22.59 14.69 7.01
C PHE A 192 -23.73 14.71 8.03
N LYS A 193 -24.91 15.19 7.64
CA LYS A 193 -26.09 15.20 8.53
C LYS A 193 -26.61 13.80 8.88
N ASN A 194 -26.41 12.82 8.00
CA ASN A 194 -26.83 11.45 8.21
C ASN A 194 -25.87 10.67 9.14
N TRP A 195 -24.66 11.19 9.35
CA TRP A 195 -23.63 10.62 10.23
C TRP A 195 -23.35 11.45 11.47
N ALA A 196 -24.23 12.39 11.81
CA ALA A 196 -24.07 13.18 13.02
C ALA A 196 -24.26 12.29 14.26
N SER A 197 -23.23 12.23 15.10
CA SER A 197 -23.26 11.55 16.40
C SER A 197 -23.98 12.39 17.46
N GLY A 198 -24.05 13.71 17.25
CA GLY A 198 -24.46 14.67 18.27
C GLY A 198 -23.30 15.15 19.14
N ASN A 199 -22.08 14.63 18.93
CA ASN A 199 -20.85 15.10 19.52
C ASN A 199 -19.99 15.81 18.46
N GLU A 200 -19.87 17.13 18.58
CA GLU A 200 -19.16 17.98 17.61
C GLU A 200 -17.71 17.55 17.37
N ILE A 201 -16.99 17.12 18.42
CA ILE A 201 -15.58 16.70 18.30
C ILE A 201 -15.47 15.42 17.47
N ILE A 202 -16.35 14.44 17.71
CA ILE A 202 -16.36 13.18 16.96
C ILE A 202 -16.78 13.45 15.50
N ASP A 203 -17.81 14.27 15.31
CA ASP A 203 -18.31 14.61 13.99
C ASP A 203 -17.23 15.31 13.16
N ASP A 204 -16.48 16.25 13.75
CA ASP A 204 -15.37 16.94 13.10
C ASP A 204 -14.27 15.96 12.68
N ILE A 205 -13.88 15.03 13.55
CA ILE A 205 -12.86 14.01 13.25
C ILE A 205 -13.33 13.10 12.10
N ILE A 206 -14.58 12.63 12.13
CA ILE A 206 -15.14 11.78 11.06
C ILE A 206 -15.11 12.55 9.73
N GLN A 207 -15.60 13.79 9.72
CA GLN A 207 -15.65 14.62 8.51
C GLN A 207 -14.25 14.88 7.95
N GLU A 208 -13.26 15.17 8.81
CA GLU A 208 -11.87 15.34 8.40
C GLU A 208 -11.30 14.09 7.71
N ILE A 209 -11.61 12.89 8.21
CA ILE A 209 -11.15 11.63 7.60
C ILE A 209 -11.85 11.41 6.25
N GLN A 210 -13.17 11.61 6.20
CA GLN A 210 -13.96 11.43 4.96
C GLN A 210 -13.50 12.37 3.84
N LEU A 211 -13.12 13.61 4.16
CA LEU A 211 -12.63 14.61 3.19
C LEU A 211 -11.22 14.32 2.65
N LYS A 212 -10.50 13.35 3.22
CA LYS A 212 -9.16 12.91 2.82
C LYS A 212 -9.15 11.65 1.96
N ILE A 213 -10.32 11.02 1.75
CA ILE A 213 -10.49 9.88 0.85
C ILE A 213 -10.05 10.28 -0.56
N ASN A 214 -9.08 9.54 -1.11
CA ASN A 214 -8.45 9.88 -2.39
C ASN A 214 -8.45 8.73 -3.40
N VAL A 215 -8.75 7.50 -2.96
CA VAL A 215 -8.93 6.33 -3.85
C VAL A 215 -10.20 5.56 -3.50
N PRO A 216 -10.80 4.83 -4.46
CA PRO A 216 -12.02 4.03 -4.22
C PRO A 216 -11.91 2.99 -3.11
N SER A 217 -10.71 2.48 -2.87
CA SER A 217 -10.45 1.44 -1.86
C SER A 217 -10.32 1.98 -0.44
N ASP A 218 -10.30 3.30 -0.25
CA ASP A 218 -10.24 3.90 1.09
C ASP A 218 -11.53 3.58 1.86
N ILE A 219 -11.39 3.31 3.16
CA ILE A 219 -12.53 3.05 4.03
C ILE A 219 -13.22 4.37 4.38
N VAL A 220 -14.55 4.36 4.29
CA VAL A 220 -15.40 5.43 4.80
C VAL A 220 -15.61 5.19 6.29
N VAL A 221 -14.94 5.99 7.11
CA VAL A 221 -15.23 6.09 8.55
C VAL A 221 -16.56 6.81 8.71
N GLU A 222 -17.49 6.25 9.49
CA GLU A 222 -18.79 6.88 9.74
C GLU A 222 -19.28 6.71 11.19
N TRP A 223 -20.28 7.49 11.56
CA TRP A 223 -21.07 7.19 12.76
C TRP A 223 -22.03 6.05 12.47
N ILE A 224 -22.02 5.03 13.32
CA ILE A 224 -22.81 3.82 13.17
C ILE A 224 -23.82 3.77 14.32
N PRO A 225 -25.14 3.84 14.04
CA PRO A 225 -26.15 3.67 15.07
C PRO A 225 -26.01 2.30 15.76
N PHE A 226 -26.01 2.27 17.10
CA PHE A 226 -25.76 1.04 17.86
C PHE A 226 -26.73 -0.11 17.54
N ASN A 227 -27.97 0.22 17.15
CA ASN A 227 -28.98 -0.76 16.74
C ASN A 227 -28.64 -1.53 15.44
N GLN A 228 -27.55 -1.16 14.77
CA GLN A 228 -27.00 -1.86 13.60
C GLN A 228 -26.22 -3.12 13.98
N PHE A 229 -25.85 -3.27 15.25
CA PHE A 229 -25.09 -4.43 15.73
C PHE A 229 -26.02 -5.51 16.28
N ILE A 230 -25.87 -6.73 15.76
CA ILE A 230 -26.61 -7.91 16.22
C ILE A 230 -25.65 -9.01 16.69
N ASN A 231 -26.16 -9.92 17.53
CA ASN A 231 -25.39 -11.02 18.10
C ASN A 231 -24.09 -10.56 18.79
N ILE A 232 -24.17 -9.47 19.56
CA ILE A 232 -23.05 -8.94 20.33
C ILE A 232 -22.58 -9.99 21.35
N LYS A 233 -21.30 -10.35 21.33
CA LYS A 233 -20.67 -11.33 22.22
C LYS A 233 -19.33 -10.80 22.72
N GLU A 234 -19.15 -10.80 24.03
CA GLU A 234 -17.86 -10.45 24.66
C GLU A 234 -16.76 -11.42 24.21
N ILE A 235 -15.58 -10.87 23.91
CA ILE A 235 -14.38 -11.62 23.55
C ILE A 235 -13.40 -11.58 24.71
N GLU A 236 -12.99 -10.37 25.10
CA GLU A 236 -11.96 -10.16 26.12
C GLU A 236 -12.18 -8.81 26.81
N LYS A 237 -12.01 -8.80 28.13
CA LYS A 237 -11.81 -7.59 28.92
C LYS A 237 -10.30 -7.33 29.00
N VAL A 238 -9.85 -6.28 28.33
CA VAL A 238 -8.41 -5.95 28.20
C VAL A 238 -7.89 -5.32 29.49
N ASP A 239 -8.64 -4.37 30.02
CA ASP A 239 -8.37 -3.69 31.28
C ASP A 239 -9.68 -3.18 31.91
N ASP A 240 -9.59 -2.41 32.98
CA ASP A 240 -10.77 -1.87 33.68
C ASP A 240 -11.59 -0.89 32.84
N ASN A 241 -11.02 -0.32 31.77
CA ASN A 241 -11.64 0.69 30.93
C ASN A 241 -11.99 0.18 29.52
N THR A 242 -11.49 -0.98 29.10
CA THR A 242 -11.60 -1.46 27.72
C THR A 242 -12.13 -2.88 27.66
N THR A 243 -13.26 -3.07 26.96
CA THR A 243 -13.84 -4.40 26.68
C THR A 243 -14.08 -4.56 25.18
N ILE A 244 -13.76 -5.74 24.65
CA ILE A 244 -13.89 -6.03 23.23
C ILE A 244 -14.99 -7.06 23.00
N TYR A 245 -15.89 -6.75 22.06
CA TYR A 245 -16.98 -7.61 21.63
C TYR A 245 -16.87 -7.94 20.16
N SER A 246 -17.50 -9.04 19.74
CA SER A 246 -17.82 -9.33 18.34
C SER A 246 -19.29 -9.08 18.07
N ALA A 247 -19.61 -8.57 16.89
CA ALA A 247 -20.99 -8.42 16.44
C ALA A 247 -21.08 -8.62 14.93
N PHE A 248 -22.30 -8.79 14.41
CA PHE A 248 -22.57 -8.56 12.98
C PHE A 248 -23.09 -7.15 12.79
N TRP A 249 -22.57 -6.45 11.79
CA TRP A 249 -23.06 -5.15 11.37
C TRP A 249 -24.03 -5.32 10.19
N ASN A 250 -25.31 -5.04 10.42
CA ASN A 250 -26.38 -5.28 9.44
C ASN A 250 -26.18 -4.52 8.13
N ASN A 251 -26.01 -3.20 8.19
CA ASN A 251 -25.76 -2.39 7.00
C ASN A 251 -24.35 -2.59 6.44
N GLY A 252 -23.37 -2.81 7.31
CA GLY A 252 -21.97 -2.94 6.92
C GLY A 252 -21.36 -1.67 6.32
N PRO A 253 -20.06 -1.73 5.98
CA PRO A 253 -19.30 -0.55 5.56
C PRO A 253 -19.73 -0.08 4.18
N LEU A 254 -19.62 1.22 3.99
CA LEU A 254 -19.75 1.86 2.69
C LEU A 254 -18.45 1.68 1.90
N HIS A 255 -18.54 1.27 0.64
CA HIS A 255 -17.41 1.20 -0.28
C HIS A 255 -17.83 1.66 -1.67
N TYR A 256 -16.86 2.11 -2.47
CA TYR A 256 -17.14 2.56 -3.82
C TYR A 256 -16.99 1.41 -4.82
N ASP A 257 -18.07 1.11 -5.53
CA ASP A 257 -18.05 0.16 -6.62
C ASP A 257 -17.64 0.87 -7.91
N THR A 258 -16.49 0.48 -8.47
CA THR A 258 -15.92 1.11 -9.67
C THR A 258 -16.66 0.75 -10.96
N ASP A 259 -17.42 -0.35 -10.98
CA ASP A 259 -18.14 -0.81 -12.17
C ASP A 259 -19.44 -0.01 -12.34
N ILE A 260 -20.20 0.17 -11.25
CA ILE A 260 -21.43 0.98 -11.25
C ILE A 260 -21.21 2.45 -10.90
N LYS A 261 -20.04 2.81 -10.36
CA LYS A 261 -19.63 4.19 -9.99
C LYS A 261 -20.50 4.83 -8.89
N GLU A 262 -20.84 4.02 -7.89
CA GLU A 262 -21.68 4.41 -6.77
C GLU A 262 -21.14 3.88 -5.44
N TRP A 263 -21.51 4.57 -4.35
CA TRP A 263 -21.25 4.10 -3.01
C TRP A 263 -22.29 3.05 -2.61
N ILE A 264 -21.83 1.85 -2.29
CA ILE A 264 -22.69 0.73 -1.90
C ILE A 264 -22.29 0.17 -0.55
N ARG A 265 -23.25 -0.50 0.09
CA ARG A 265 -23.10 -1.12 1.41
C ARG A 265 -22.67 -2.58 1.24
N ASN A 266 -21.76 -3.06 2.08
CA ASN A 266 -21.45 -4.48 2.20
C ASN A 266 -22.08 -5.08 3.48
N PRO A 267 -23.35 -5.51 3.45
CA PRO A 267 -24.10 -5.85 4.65
C PRO A 267 -23.66 -7.16 5.32
N ASN A 268 -24.05 -7.31 6.58
CA ASN A 268 -23.88 -8.53 7.39
C ASN A 268 -22.43 -8.98 7.60
N ILE A 269 -21.50 -8.02 7.66
CA ILE A 269 -20.11 -8.34 8.00
C ILE A 269 -19.94 -8.54 9.50
N LYS A 270 -18.98 -9.38 9.87
CA LYS A 270 -18.58 -9.55 11.28
C LYS A 270 -17.56 -8.48 11.64
N VAL A 271 -17.74 -7.81 12.77
CA VAL A 271 -16.87 -6.72 13.24
C VAL A 271 -16.47 -6.94 14.69
N ALA A 272 -15.36 -6.33 15.09
CA ALA A 272 -15.04 -6.10 16.49
C ALA A 272 -15.53 -4.72 16.93
N LEU A 273 -16.04 -4.69 18.16
CA LEU A 273 -16.48 -3.51 18.88
C LEU A 273 -15.53 -3.34 20.07
N LYS A 274 -14.65 -2.35 20.01
CA LYS A 274 -13.77 -1.99 21.13
C LYS A 274 -14.46 -0.87 21.91
N CYS A 275 -15.02 -1.21 23.08
CA CYS A 275 -15.76 -0.31 23.94
C CYS A 275 -14.83 0.31 24.99
N PHE A 276 -14.95 1.61 25.21
CA PHE A 276 -14.19 2.34 26.22
C PHE A 276 -15.10 2.99 27.24
N ASN A 277 -14.70 2.92 28.50
CA ASN A 277 -15.43 3.50 29.62
C ASN A 277 -15.14 5.01 29.77
N ASP A 278 -13.98 5.49 29.30
CA ASP A 278 -13.62 6.91 29.31
C ASP A 278 -13.66 7.50 27.90
N SER A 279 -14.48 8.53 27.71
CA SER A 279 -14.60 9.29 26.48
C SER A 279 -13.28 9.89 25.96
N GLN A 280 -12.33 10.22 26.85
CA GLN A 280 -11.04 10.76 26.44
C GLN A 280 -10.17 9.72 25.73
N ASP A 281 -10.24 8.45 26.16
CA ASP A 281 -9.48 7.34 25.55
C ASP A 281 -9.89 7.13 24.08
N ILE A 282 -11.19 7.29 23.78
CA ILE A 282 -11.70 7.23 22.41
C ILE A 282 -11.15 8.38 21.57
N ILE A 283 -11.19 9.61 22.09
CA ILE A 283 -10.73 10.80 21.35
C ILE A 283 -9.23 10.65 21.02
N ASP A 284 -8.42 10.22 21.99
CA ASP A 284 -6.99 10.01 21.79
C ASP A 284 -6.72 8.88 20.78
N GLU A 285 -7.46 7.76 20.85
CA GLU A 285 -7.35 6.69 19.86
C GLU A 285 -7.75 7.17 18.45
N LEU A 286 -8.82 7.95 18.33
CA LEU A 286 -9.30 8.51 17.06
C LEU A 286 -8.31 9.52 16.47
N LEU A 287 -7.78 10.43 17.28
CA LEU A 287 -6.75 11.39 16.86
C LEU A 287 -5.50 10.66 16.37
N SER A 288 -5.07 9.61 17.09
CA SER A 288 -3.94 8.79 16.65
C SER A 288 -4.16 8.14 15.28
N LYS A 289 -5.40 7.71 14.99
CA LYS A 289 -5.79 7.14 13.69
C LYS A 289 -5.87 8.23 12.62
N ALA A 290 -6.45 9.39 12.91
CA ALA A 290 -6.52 10.53 12.00
C ALA A 290 -5.13 11.05 11.58
N VAL A 291 -4.17 11.08 12.51
CA VAL A 291 -2.76 11.43 12.20
C VAL A 291 -2.13 10.44 11.23
N LYS A 292 -2.41 9.13 11.36
CA LYS A 292 -1.92 8.12 10.42
C LYS A 292 -2.47 8.32 9.00
N TYR A 293 -3.75 8.70 8.87
CA TYR A 293 -4.37 9.09 7.59
C TYR A 293 -3.65 10.29 6.95
N ASN A 294 -3.16 11.25 7.74
CA ASN A 294 -2.43 12.40 7.23
C ASN A 294 -1.04 12.00 6.66
N ILE A 295 -0.33 11.08 7.32
CA ILE A 295 1.06 10.72 6.97
C ILE A 295 1.13 9.76 5.77
N SER A 296 0.17 8.85 5.63
CA SER A 296 0.13 7.84 4.55
C SER A 296 -0.10 8.43 3.15
N SER A 297 -0.56 9.68 3.07
CA SER A 297 -0.85 10.35 1.80
C SER A 297 0.39 10.73 0.97
N VAL A 298 1.61 10.56 1.53
CA VAL A 298 2.89 11.09 1.00
C VAL A 298 3.80 10.01 0.36
N GLY A 299 3.39 8.74 0.22
CA GLY A 299 4.29 7.67 -0.27
C GLY A 299 3.66 6.53 -1.10
N LEU A 300 4.52 5.84 -1.88
CA LEU A 300 4.22 4.73 -2.81
C LEU A 300 3.68 3.43 -2.15
N TYR A 301 3.49 3.38 -0.83
CA TYR A 301 2.98 2.21 -0.09
C TYR A 301 1.48 2.34 0.25
N ARG A 302 0.68 2.87 -0.68
CA ARG A 302 -0.78 3.08 -0.49
C ARG A 302 -1.60 1.82 -0.23
N LEU A 303 -1.05 0.62 -0.45
CA LEU A 303 -1.84 -0.62 -0.50
C LEU A 303 -2.08 -1.32 0.84
N CYS A 304 -1.44 -0.95 1.97
CA CYS A 304 -1.42 -1.86 3.13
C CYS A 304 -1.69 -1.30 4.53
N ARG A 305 -2.12 -0.04 4.76
CA ARG A 305 -2.10 0.48 6.16
C ARG A 305 -3.31 1.23 6.73
N LEU A 306 -4.46 1.33 6.07
CA LEU A 306 -5.61 2.07 6.63
C LEU A 306 -6.99 1.39 6.44
N HIS A 307 -7.01 0.05 6.35
CA HIS A 307 -8.24 -0.72 6.13
C HIS A 307 -9.01 -1.10 7.41
N GLU A 308 -8.97 -0.30 8.49
CA GLU A 308 -9.25 -0.88 9.82
C GLU A 308 -10.27 -0.16 10.70
N LEU A 309 -10.52 1.14 10.50
CA LEU A 309 -11.56 1.85 11.24
C LEU A 309 -12.79 1.96 10.34
N TYR A 310 -13.86 1.23 10.66
CA TYR A 310 -15.13 1.37 9.95
C TYR A 310 -15.94 2.54 10.48
N GLY A 311 -15.85 2.81 11.78
CA GLY A 311 -16.67 3.85 12.35
C GLY A 311 -16.64 3.87 13.86
N ILE A 312 -17.50 4.74 14.37
CA ILE A 312 -17.70 4.98 15.79
C ILE A 312 -19.18 4.77 16.08
N SER A 313 -19.48 4.22 17.24
CA SER A 313 -20.83 4.10 17.78
C SER A 313 -20.81 4.51 19.24
N GLN A 314 -21.99 4.67 19.84
CA GLN A 314 -22.14 4.79 21.28
C GLN A 314 -23.23 3.85 21.76
N ASN A 315 -22.95 3.13 22.85
CA ASN A 315 -23.97 2.30 23.49
C ASN A 315 -25.01 3.24 24.15
N PRO A 316 -26.30 3.17 23.78
CA PRO A 316 -27.32 4.04 24.34
C PRO A 316 -27.62 3.77 25.82
N ASP A 317 -27.29 2.57 26.33
CA ASP A 317 -27.57 2.18 27.71
C ASP A 317 -26.42 2.54 28.67
N THR A 318 -25.17 2.42 28.21
CA THR A 318 -23.97 2.70 29.03
C THR A 318 -23.32 4.04 28.73
N GLU A 319 -23.72 4.70 27.63
CA GLU A 319 -23.11 5.94 27.10
C GLU A 319 -21.63 5.79 26.67
N GLU A 320 -21.08 4.57 26.73
CA GLU A 320 -19.72 4.23 26.30
C GLU A 320 -19.60 4.32 24.78
N TYR A 321 -18.54 4.97 24.28
CA TYR A 321 -18.26 4.94 22.85
C TYR A 321 -17.51 3.67 22.45
N ILE A 322 -17.68 3.33 21.18
CA ILE A 322 -17.30 2.07 20.58
C ILE A 322 -16.58 2.37 19.29
N ILE A 323 -15.38 1.81 19.15
CA ILE A 323 -14.65 1.77 17.89
C ILE A 323 -15.01 0.49 17.15
N VAL A 324 -15.38 0.62 15.87
CA VAL A 324 -15.83 -0.49 15.02
C VAL A 324 -14.74 -0.81 13.99
N GLN A 325 -14.32 -2.07 13.94
CA GLN A 325 -13.19 -2.51 13.11
C GLN A 325 -13.37 -3.91 12.48
N ASP A 326 -12.78 -4.11 11.31
CA ASP A 326 -12.88 -5.35 10.51
C ASP A 326 -12.11 -6.52 11.14
N LYS A 327 -10.80 -6.34 11.31
CA LYS A 327 -9.86 -7.42 11.54
C LYS A 327 -9.29 -7.35 12.95
N TYR A 328 -9.67 -8.34 13.73
CA TYR A 328 -9.31 -8.44 15.13
C TYR A 328 -8.96 -9.88 15.49
N CYS A 329 -8.11 -10.00 16.49
CA CYS A 329 -7.74 -11.25 17.09
C CYS A 329 -8.93 -11.81 17.87
N GLU A 330 -9.40 -13.00 17.49
CA GLU A 330 -10.49 -13.67 18.21
C GLU A 330 -10.14 -14.01 19.67
N LYS A 331 -8.86 -13.89 20.06
CA LYS A 331 -8.40 -14.06 21.44
C LYS A 331 -8.46 -12.73 22.19
N CYS A 332 -7.61 -11.78 21.79
CA CYS A 332 -7.42 -10.51 22.52
C CYS A 332 -8.14 -9.30 21.96
N GLY A 333 -8.93 -9.44 20.90
CA GLY A 333 -9.65 -8.34 20.26
C GLY A 333 -8.76 -7.29 19.57
N GLU A 334 -7.46 -7.33 19.81
CA GLU A 334 -6.44 -6.52 19.15
C GLU A 334 -6.26 -6.88 17.70
N LYS A 335 -5.74 -5.96 16.88
CA LYS A 335 -5.47 -6.22 15.47
C LYS A 335 -4.52 -7.41 15.27
N TYR A 336 -4.80 -8.24 14.27
CA TYR A 336 -3.79 -9.17 13.76
C TYR A 336 -2.61 -8.40 13.15
N THR A 337 -1.41 -8.62 13.67
CA THR A 337 -0.18 -8.08 13.09
C THR A 337 0.11 -8.69 11.72
N ASN A 338 -0.30 -9.93 11.48
CA ASN A 338 -0.40 -10.51 10.14
C ASN A 338 -1.75 -11.19 9.94
N GLU A 339 -2.56 -10.61 9.04
CA GLU A 339 -3.94 -11.02 8.79
C GLU A 339 -4.04 -12.35 8.05
N CYS A 340 -3.18 -12.60 7.05
CA CYS A 340 -3.21 -13.80 6.21
C CYS A 340 -3.13 -15.07 7.04
N ILE A 341 -2.31 -15.05 8.09
CA ILE A 341 -2.11 -16.20 8.98
C ILE A 341 -2.79 -16.03 10.35
N LYS A 342 -3.53 -14.94 10.58
CA LYS A 342 -4.16 -14.61 11.88
C LYS A 342 -3.13 -14.60 13.03
N TRP A 343 -1.95 -14.01 12.82
CA TRP A 343 -0.93 -13.85 13.85
C TRP A 343 -1.12 -12.50 14.56
N CYS A 344 -1.15 -12.52 15.90
CA CYS A 344 -1.41 -11.35 16.73
C CYS A 344 -0.24 -11.16 17.71
N ARG A 345 0.55 -10.10 17.52
CA ARG A 345 1.72 -9.80 18.35
C ARG A 345 1.37 -9.53 19.82
N PRO A 346 0.30 -8.78 20.19
CA PRO A 346 -0.11 -8.66 21.59
C PRO A 346 -0.36 -10.01 22.26
N CYS A 347 -1.18 -10.86 21.64
CA CYS A 347 -1.42 -12.23 22.09
C CYS A 347 -0.16 -13.11 22.09
N HIS A 348 0.87 -12.76 21.31
CA HIS A 348 2.17 -13.43 21.30
C HIS A 348 3.03 -13.02 22.50
N ILE A 349 3.08 -11.73 22.84
CA ILE A 349 3.82 -11.22 24.00
C ILE A 349 3.22 -11.79 25.29
N ASN A 350 1.89 -11.73 25.45
CA ASN A 350 1.21 -12.24 26.65
C ASN A 350 1.43 -13.75 26.88
N TYR A 351 1.71 -14.52 25.82
CA TYR A 351 1.99 -15.96 25.95
C TYR A 351 3.30 -16.22 26.74
N PHE A 352 4.30 -15.33 26.68
CA PHE A 352 5.61 -15.60 27.28
C PHE A 352 5.81 -15.12 28.70
N GLU A 353 4.99 -14.19 29.18
CA GLU A 353 5.13 -13.64 30.54
C GLU A 353 4.94 -14.70 31.65
N ASN A 354 4.46 -15.91 31.31
CA ASN A 354 4.04 -16.92 32.30
C ASN A 354 4.67 -18.32 32.17
N GLU A 355 5.55 -18.59 31.19
CA GLU A 355 5.93 -19.98 30.84
C GLU A 355 7.36 -20.40 31.27
N TRP A 356 8.28 -19.48 31.55
CA TRP A 356 9.67 -19.80 31.90
C TRP A 356 10.30 -18.76 32.84
N THR A 357 11.31 -19.17 33.61
CA THR A 357 12.19 -18.26 34.37
C THR A 357 13.58 -18.88 34.50
N SER A 358 14.60 -18.06 34.36
CA SER A 358 15.99 -18.43 34.64
C SER A 358 16.32 -18.44 36.14
N LYS A 359 15.41 -17.92 36.99
CA LYS A 359 15.65 -17.54 38.40
C LYS A 359 16.68 -16.40 38.55
N ASN A 360 17.06 -15.74 37.46
CA ASN A 360 17.86 -14.53 37.46
C ASN A 360 17.07 -13.40 36.78
N LYS A 361 16.63 -12.43 37.58
CA LYS A 361 15.82 -11.30 37.09
C LYS A 361 16.46 -10.57 35.91
N ILE A 362 17.79 -10.37 35.91
CA ILE A 362 18.48 -9.66 34.82
C ILE A 362 18.37 -10.42 33.49
N ILE A 363 18.47 -11.75 33.55
CA ILE A 363 18.35 -12.59 32.35
C ILE A 363 16.90 -12.66 31.88
N ASP A 364 15.96 -12.75 32.82
CA ASP A 364 14.53 -12.73 32.52
C ASP A 364 14.13 -11.39 31.84
N ASP A 365 14.59 -10.26 32.37
CA ASP A 365 14.37 -8.92 31.81
C ASP A 365 14.98 -8.79 30.39
N ILE A 366 16.20 -9.29 30.16
CA ILE A 366 16.84 -9.29 28.83
C ILE A 366 16.05 -10.12 27.81
N ILE A 367 15.61 -11.32 28.19
CA ILE A 367 14.84 -12.17 27.27
C ILE A 367 13.50 -11.51 26.95
N LEU A 368 12.84 -10.89 27.94
CA LEU A 368 11.60 -10.12 27.71
C LEU A 368 11.85 -8.96 26.74
N GLU A 369 12.92 -8.18 26.93
CA GLU A 369 13.28 -7.10 25.99
C GLU A 369 13.51 -7.62 24.56
N MET A 370 14.14 -8.78 24.39
CA MET A 370 14.32 -9.40 23.07
C MET A 370 13.00 -9.88 22.46
N GLN A 371 12.11 -10.47 23.27
CA GLN A 371 10.78 -10.92 22.82
C GLN A 371 9.88 -9.75 22.42
N LEU A 372 9.96 -8.63 23.14
CA LEU A 372 9.25 -7.40 22.81
C LEU A 372 9.70 -6.79 21.47
N GLN A 373 10.86 -7.17 20.93
CA GLN A 373 11.34 -6.67 19.64
C GLN A 373 10.85 -7.49 18.44
N ILE A 374 10.17 -8.62 18.65
CA ILE A 374 9.61 -9.45 17.57
C ILE A 374 8.54 -8.67 16.82
N ASP A 375 8.68 -8.56 15.50
CA ASP A 375 7.74 -7.86 14.62
C ASP A 375 7.14 -8.76 13.53
N SER A 376 7.66 -9.98 13.39
CA SER A 376 7.22 -10.99 12.42
C SER A 376 6.98 -12.35 13.04
N TYR A 377 6.06 -13.12 12.44
CA TYR A 377 5.76 -14.49 12.86
C TYR A 377 6.89 -15.49 12.57
N ASN A 378 7.81 -15.13 11.68
CA ASN A 378 8.99 -15.92 11.33
C ASN A 378 10.21 -15.59 12.21
N ASP A 379 10.13 -14.58 13.06
CA ASP A 379 11.24 -14.24 13.94
C ASP A 379 11.47 -15.35 14.96
N LYS A 380 12.75 -15.60 15.23
CA LYS A 380 13.14 -16.57 16.25
C LYS A 380 12.83 -16.01 17.63
N ILE A 381 12.19 -16.83 18.44
CA ILE A 381 11.89 -16.48 19.83
C ILE A 381 13.04 -16.90 20.70
N VAL A 382 13.60 -15.93 21.41
CA VAL A 382 14.56 -16.19 22.49
C VAL A 382 13.78 -16.62 23.72
N GLU A 383 14.13 -17.76 24.30
CA GLU A 383 13.55 -18.26 25.55
C GLU A 383 14.64 -18.75 26.50
N TRP A 384 14.29 -18.98 27.77
CA TRP A 384 15.17 -19.75 28.64
C TRP A 384 15.08 -21.23 28.31
N ILE A 385 16.23 -21.85 28.01
CA ILE A 385 16.35 -23.26 27.66
C ILE A 385 17.00 -23.99 28.83
N PRO A 386 16.29 -24.89 29.53
CA PRO A 386 16.88 -25.76 30.53
C PRO A 386 18.03 -26.60 29.96
N TYR A 387 19.19 -26.58 30.63
CA TYR A 387 20.41 -27.25 30.15
C TYR A 387 20.25 -28.74 29.85
N ASN A 388 19.35 -29.43 30.56
CA ASN A 388 19.08 -30.85 30.35
C ASN A 388 18.38 -31.16 29.01
N GLN A 389 17.96 -30.14 28.24
CA GLN A 389 17.39 -30.32 26.91
C GLN A 389 18.44 -30.49 25.82
N PHE A 390 19.72 -30.19 26.10
CA PHE A 390 20.81 -30.40 25.16
C PHE A 390 21.32 -31.85 25.20
N ILE A 391 21.32 -32.50 24.03
CA ILE A 391 21.80 -33.87 23.82
C ILE A 391 23.00 -33.82 22.88
N ASN A 392 23.94 -34.76 23.03
CA ASN A 392 25.13 -34.89 22.17
C ASN A 392 25.94 -33.59 22.09
N ILE A 393 26.31 -33.03 23.25
CA ILE A 393 27.12 -31.81 23.32
C ILE A 393 28.55 -32.15 22.90
N GLU A 394 29.03 -31.54 21.82
CA GLU A 394 30.37 -31.73 21.26
C GLU A 394 31.10 -30.39 21.12
N GLU A 395 32.36 -30.31 21.57
CA GLU A 395 33.17 -29.09 21.43
C GLU A 395 33.59 -28.92 19.96
N ILE A 396 33.29 -27.76 19.37
CA ILE A 396 33.59 -27.47 17.95
C ILE A 396 34.65 -26.39 17.77
N GLY A 397 35.01 -25.63 18.82
CA GLY A 397 36.12 -24.69 18.77
C GLY A 397 36.18 -23.73 19.96
N LYS A 398 37.27 -22.95 20.01
CA LYS A 398 37.51 -21.88 21.00
C LYS A 398 37.72 -20.54 20.29
N ILE A 399 37.29 -19.45 20.91
CA ILE A 399 37.57 -18.09 20.43
C ILE A 399 38.95 -17.67 20.95
N ASP A 400 39.76 -17.05 20.07
CA ASP A 400 41.24 -16.93 20.19
C ASP A 400 41.75 -16.23 21.46
N ASP A 401 40.89 -15.55 22.22
CA ASP A 401 41.24 -14.86 23.48
C ASP A 401 40.88 -15.64 24.77
N ASN A 402 40.51 -16.93 24.67
CA ASN A 402 39.98 -17.74 25.79
C ASN A 402 38.73 -17.11 26.48
N THR A 403 37.95 -16.32 25.75
CA THR A 403 36.77 -15.63 26.29
C THR A 403 35.50 -16.48 26.23
N ALA A 404 35.41 -17.40 25.26
CA ALA A 404 34.29 -18.33 25.11
C ALA A 404 34.69 -19.64 24.41
N ASN A 405 34.01 -20.72 24.81
CA ASN A 405 34.05 -22.03 24.17
C ASN A 405 32.78 -22.23 23.33
N ILE A 406 32.93 -22.86 22.16
CA ILE A 406 31.82 -23.12 21.23
C ILE A 406 31.58 -24.63 21.16
N TYR A 407 30.33 -25.03 21.36
CA TYR A 407 29.88 -26.42 21.25
C TYR A 407 28.75 -26.53 20.21
N SER A 408 28.52 -27.74 19.73
CA SER A 408 27.29 -28.11 19.02
C SER A 408 26.47 -29.05 19.88
N ALA A 409 25.14 -29.00 19.77
CA ALA A 409 24.23 -29.89 20.47
C ALA A 409 22.93 -30.10 19.68
N LEU A 410 22.19 -31.15 20.03
CA LEU A 410 20.81 -31.34 19.60
C LEU A 410 19.87 -30.84 20.71
N LEU A 411 18.94 -29.96 20.34
CA LEU A 411 17.90 -29.48 21.25
C LEU A 411 16.70 -30.42 21.18
N SER A 412 16.56 -31.26 22.22
CA SER A 412 15.56 -32.35 22.28
C SER A 412 14.12 -31.88 22.16
N ASN A 413 13.77 -30.82 22.88
CA ASN A 413 12.43 -30.23 22.82
C ASN A 413 12.30 -29.17 21.73
N GLY A 414 13.33 -28.90 20.92
CA GLY A 414 13.25 -27.94 19.84
C GLY A 414 13.17 -26.46 20.24
N SER A 415 13.15 -25.59 19.23
CA SER A 415 12.83 -24.17 19.39
C SER A 415 11.35 -23.91 19.08
N LEU A 416 10.78 -22.87 19.67
CA LEU A 416 9.40 -22.48 19.44
C LEU A 416 9.26 -21.77 18.09
N CYS A 417 8.36 -22.25 17.23
CA CYS A 417 8.06 -21.63 15.94
C CYS A 417 6.55 -21.58 15.67
N TYR A 418 6.10 -20.59 14.89
CA TYR A 418 4.68 -20.44 14.60
C TYR A 418 4.32 -21.38 13.44
N ASN A 419 3.41 -22.33 13.69
CA ASN A 419 2.94 -23.21 12.64
C ASN A 419 1.78 -22.56 11.87
N GLU A 420 2.04 -22.12 10.64
CA GLU A 420 1.05 -21.46 9.77
C GLU A 420 -0.20 -22.32 9.54
N TYR A 421 -0.03 -23.63 9.33
CA TYR A 421 -1.14 -24.55 9.04
C TYR A 421 -2.05 -24.77 10.26
N LYS A 422 -1.45 -24.90 11.45
CA LYS A 422 -2.18 -25.15 12.70
C LYS A 422 -2.57 -23.86 13.43
N LYS A 423 -2.09 -22.69 12.96
CA LYS A 423 -2.28 -21.36 13.56
C LYS A 423 -1.93 -21.31 15.04
N LYS A 424 -0.88 -22.02 15.44
CA LYS A 424 -0.42 -22.13 16.83
C LYS A 424 1.08 -22.36 16.91
N TRP A 425 1.65 -22.01 18.05
CA TRP A 425 3.04 -22.32 18.36
C TRP A 425 3.26 -23.82 18.50
N VAL A 426 4.34 -24.29 17.91
CA VAL A 426 4.80 -25.67 18.03
C VAL A 426 6.29 -25.67 18.34
N LYS A 427 6.75 -26.74 18.98
CA LYS A 427 8.16 -26.99 19.21
C LYS A 427 8.72 -27.84 18.06
N ASP A 428 9.76 -27.37 17.39
CA ASP A 428 10.43 -28.11 16.31
C ASP A 428 11.55 -29.00 16.87
N SER A 429 11.22 -30.27 17.16
CA SER A 429 12.10 -31.19 17.88
C SER A 429 13.37 -31.58 17.08
N ASN A 430 14.47 -31.82 17.80
CA ASN A 430 15.76 -32.29 17.27
C ASN A 430 16.52 -31.26 16.41
N LEU A 431 16.35 -29.98 16.73
CA LEU A 431 17.08 -28.89 16.11
C LEU A 431 18.56 -28.94 16.51
N LYS A 432 19.46 -28.93 15.53
CA LYS A 432 20.90 -28.78 15.79
C LYS A 432 21.20 -27.32 16.10
N VAL A 433 21.90 -27.06 17.20
CA VAL A 433 22.19 -25.72 17.71
C VAL A 433 23.68 -25.54 18.01
N THR A 434 24.13 -24.29 17.96
CA THR A 434 25.46 -23.88 18.41
C THR A 434 25.34 -23.28 19.81
N LEU A 435 26.15 -23.74 20.75
CA LEU A 435 26.22 -23.24 22.13
C LEU A 435 27.48 -22.41 22.31
N LYS A 436 27.33 -21.13 22.65
CA LYS A 436 28.44 -20.25 23.00
C LYS A 436 28.49 -20.07 24.52
N CYS A 437 29.48 -20.69 25.16
CA CYS A 437 29.68 -20.67 26.61
C CYS A 437 30.78 -19.68 26.97
N PHE A 438 30.50 -18.69 27.84
CA PHE A 438 31.52 -17.71 28.23
C PHE A 438 32.11 -18.07 29.57
N ASN A 439 33.41 -17.81 29.70
CA ASN A 439 34.16 -18.11 30.92
C ASN A 439 33.88 -17.11 32.06
N TYR A 440 33.13 -16.02 31.80
CA TYR A 440 32.73 -15.00 32.78
C TYR A 440 31.31 -14.49 32.51
N SER A 441 30.46 -14.44 33.54
CA SER A 441 29.04 -14.06 33.44
C SER A 441 28.79 -12.62 33.01
N GLN A 442 29.69 -11.68 33.33
CA GLN A 442 29.56 -10.26 32.96
C GLN A 442 29.65 -10.04 31.45
N ASN A 443 30.49 -10.83 30.76
CA ASN A 443 30.69 -10.75 29.30
C ASN A 443 29.42 -11.15 28.51
N ILE A 444 28.50 -11.88 29.13
CA ILE A 444 27.27 -12.34 28.50
C ILE A 444 26.23 -11.22 28.46
N ILE A 445 26.12 -10.46 29.55
CA ILE A 445 25.20 -9.32 29.62
C ILE A 445 25.62 -8.27 28.59
N ASP A 446 26.91 -7.94 28.53
CA ASP A 446 27.44 -6.98 27.56
C ASP A 446 27.28 -7.46 26.10
N GLU A 447 27.41 -8.77 25.85
CA GLU A 447 27.20 -9.32 24.50
C GLU A 447 25.72 -9.36 24.10
N LEU A 448 24.81 -9.68 25.02
CA LEU A 448 23.37 -9.67 24.78
C LEU A 448 22.87 -8.24 24.56
N LEU A 449 23.32 -7.27 25.35
CA LEU A 449 22.95 -5.86 25.24
C LEU A 449 23.48 -5.21 23.95
N ASN A 450 24.71 -5.52 23.52
CA ASN A 450 25.29 -4.95 22.29
C ASN A 450 24.74 -5.56 20.98
N LYS A 451 24.01 -6.69 21.04
CA LYS A 451 23.52 -7.41 19.85
C LYS A 451 22.03 -7.60 19.77
N ALA A 452 21.28 -6.99 20.67
CA ALA A 452 19.85 -6.71 20.54
C ALA A 452 19.53 -5.77 19.34
N GLU A 453 20.35 -5.78 18.28
CA GLU A 453 20.08 -5.17 16.97
C GLU A 453 20.09 -6.24 15.84
N SER A 454 20.41 -7.52 16.15
CA SER A 454 20.56 -8.63 15.18
C SER A 454 19.67 -9.85 15.51
N HIS A 455 18.35 -9.60 15.64
CA HIS A 455 17.36 -10.50 16.26
C HIS A 455 17.13 -11.88 15.65
N ASN A 456 17.72 -12.22 14.50
CA ASN A 456 17.33 -13.42 13.75
C ASN A 456 18.26 -14.64 13.90
N THR A 457 19.11 -14.67 14.93
CA THR A 457 20.12 -15.75 15.09
C THR A 457 20.09 -16.51 16.42
N TYR A 458 19.34 -16.03 17.42
CA TYR A 458 19.30 -16.61 18.77
C TYR A 458 18.07 -17.50 18.95
N TYR A 459 18.26 -18.68 19.55
CA TYR A 459 17.16 -19.55 19.97
C TYR A 459 16.87 -19.43 21.47
N GLY A 460 17.82 -18.96 22.27
CA GLY A 460 17.62 -18.87 23.71
C GLY A 460 18.88 -18.68 24.53
N ILE A 461 18.68 -18.65 25.84
CA ILE A 461 19.75 -18.57 26.85
C ILE A 461 19.60 -19.78 27.78
N SER A 462 20.73 -20.35 28.20
CA SER A 462 20.78 -21.42 29.20
C SER A 462 21.86 -21.11 30.24
N GLN A 463 21.93 -21.91 31.31
CA GLN A 463 23.06 -21.92 32.24
C GLN A 463 23.55 -23.35 32.47
N ASN A 464 24.87 -23.54 32.43
CA ASN A 464 25.48 -24.79 32.82
C ASN A 464 25.27 -25.03 34.32
N PRO A 465 24.62 -26.13 34.75
CA PRO A 465 24.32 -26.37 36.15
C PRO A 465 25.58 -26.56 37.01
N ASN A 466 26.68 -27.02 36.41
CA ASN A 466 27.95 -27.32 37.08
C ASN A 466 28.84 -26.09 37.19
N THR A 467 29.08 -25.39 36.08
CA THR A 467 29.99 -24.23 36.04
C THR A 467 29.30 -22.91 36.40
N LYS A 468 27.96 -22.87 36.37
CA LYS A 468 27.12 -21.65 36.52
C LYS A 468 27.33 -20.60 35.43
N GLU A 469 28.07 -20.94 34.38
CA GLU A 469 28.27 -20.08 33.21
C GLU A 469 26.99 -20.06 32.36
N TYR A 470 26.61 -18.87 31.88
CA TYR A 470 25.51 -18.76 30.93
C TYR A 470 25.98 -19.14 29.52
N ILE A 471 25.02 -19.58 28.72
CA ILE A 471 25.20 -20.13 27.40
C ILE A 471 24.23 -19.42 26.47
N ILE A 472 24.75 -18.87 25.38
CA ILE A 472 23.91 -18.34 24.30
C ILE A 472 23.68 -19.47 23.29
N VAL A 473 22.42 -19.72 22.95
CA VAL A 473 21.99 -20.75 22.00
C VAL A 473 21.71 -20.10 20.66
N LEU A 474 22.42 -20.56 19.63
CA LEU A 474 22.42 -19.98 18.29
C LEU A 474 22.02 -21.01 17.23
N GLU A 475 21.62 -20.51 16.07
CA GLU A 475 21.46 -21.34 14.88
C GLU A 475 22.75 -22.02 14.45
N PHE A 476 22.68 -23.35 14.29
CA PHE A 476 23.73 -24.13 13.68
C PHE A 476 23.70 -23.93 12.16
N LYS A 477 24.80 -23.44 11.56
CA LYS A 477 24.93 -23.36 10.10
C LYS A 477 25.84 -24.48 9.61
N ASP A 478 25.25 -25.50 8.98
CA ASP A 478 26.00 -26.53 8.26
C ASP A 478 26.64 -25.91 7.01
N VAL A 479 27.91 -25.55 7.09
CA VAL A 479 28.67 -25.13 5.90
C VAL A 479 29.35 -26.36 5.32
N LEU A 480 28.73 -26.95 4.30
CA LEU A 480 29.23 -28.10 3.53
C LEU A 480 30.62 -27.81 2.92
N HIS A 481 31.71 -27.99 3.69
CA HIS A 481 33.08 -28.34 3.28
C HIS A 481 34.07 -28.13 4.46
N GLU A 482 35.00 -29.06 4.69
CA GLU A 482 36.03 -29.00 5.76
C GLU A 482 36.90 -27.73 5.74
N LYS A 483 37.14 -27.11 4.56
CA LYS A 483 37.85 -25.80 4.47
C LYS A 483 37.02 -24.62 4.99
N CYS A 484 35.72 -24.80 5.20
CA CYS A 484 34.79 -23.78 5.67
C CYS A 484 34.42 -23.89 7.15
N HIS A 485 34.76 -24.96 7.88
CA HIS A 485 34.59 -24.96 9.34
C HIS A 485 35.40 -23.83 9.98
N ILE A 486 36.63 -23.60 9.47
CA ILE A 486 37.45 -22.44 9.78
C ILE A 486 36.73 -21.15 9.36
N ASN A 487 36.04 -21.10 8.23
CA ASN A 487 35.29 -19.92 7.78
C ASN A 487 34.02 -19.64 8.59
N TYR A 488 33.32 -20.66 9.11
CA TYR A 488 32.17 -20.48 10.00
C TYR A 488 32.61 -20.06 11.40
N ILE A 489 33.68 -20.66 11.93
CA ILE A 489 34.33 -20.17 13.14
C ILE A 489 34.85 -18.75 12.93
N ASN A 490 35.45 -18.42 11.78
CA ASN A 490 35.88 -17.06 11.45
C ASN A 490 34.70 -16.10 11.23
N TYR A 491 33.55 -16.57 10.74
CA TYR A 491 32.31 -15.79 10.66
C TYR A 491 31.74 -15.50 12.06
N LEU A 492 31.76 -16.51 12.95
CA LEU A 492 31.43 -16.35 14.37
C LEU A 492 32.47 -15.50 15.11
N LYS A 493 33.74 -15.48 14.68
CA LYS A 493 34.76 -14.57 15.21
C LYS A 493 34.48 -13.14 14.72
N ASN A 494 34.44 -12.90 13.41
CA ASN A 494 34.35 -11.59 12.79
C ASN A 494 33.03 -10.83 13.07
N ASN A 495 31.89 -11.52 13.21
CA ASN A 495 30.63 -10.87 13.57
C ASN A 495 30.45 -10.66 15.08
N PHE A 496 31.33 -11.25 15.91
CA PHE A 496 31.14 -11.25 17.37
C PHE A 496 32.32 -10.61 18.14
N THR A 497 33.41 -10.19 17.50
CA THR A 497 34.59 -9.53 18.11
C THR A 497 34.55 -7.99 18.16
N LYS A 498 33.38 -7.37 18.35
CA LYS A 498 33.30 -5.95 18.79
C LYS A 498 32.75 -5.84 20.20
N CYS A 499 33.58 -6.18 21.17
CA CYS A 499 33.45 -5.74 22.56
C CYS A 499 34.87 -5.38 23.03
N THR A 500 35.40 -4.26 22.57
CA THR A 500 36.60 -3.67 23.16
C THR A 500 36.16 -2.79 24.32
N SER A 501 36.39 -3.31 25.53
CA SER A 501 36.61 -2.61 26.79
C SER A 501 36.61 -1.07 26.72
N GLY A 502 35.51 -0.46 27.15
CA GLY A 502 35.45 0.95 27.53
C GLY A 502 35.59 1.12 29.05
N ASN A 503 36.71 0.68 29.62
CA ASN A 503 37.14 1.14 30.94
C ASN A 503 38.00 2.40 30.72
N GLU A 504 37.36 3.54 30.44
CA GLU A 504 37.99 4.83 30.70
C GLU A 504 37.48 5.37 32.03
N LYS A 505 38.43 5.49 32.95
CA LYS A 505 38.31 6.17 34.22
C LYS A 505 37.65 7.53 34.04
N ILE A 506 36.56 7.78 34.77
CA ILE A 506 36.22 9.13 35.20
C ILE A 506 36.80 9.27 36.61
N ASP A 507 38.07 9.68 36.67
CA ASP A 507 38.66 10.27 37.87
C ASP A 507 38.28 11.76 37.90
N LYS A 508 37.59 12.14 38.99
CA LYS A 508 37.17 13.47 39.48
C LYS A 508 35.95 14.15 38.89
#